data_AF-A0A6A4MZY9-F1
#
_entry.id   AF-A0A6A4MZY9-F1
#
_cell.length_a   1.000
_cell.length_b   1.000
_cell.length_c   1.000
_cell.angle_alpha   90.00
_cell.angle_beta   90.00
_cell.angle_gamma   90.00
#
_symmetry.space_group_name_H-M   'P 1'
#
loop_
_entity.id
_entity.type
_entity.pdbx_description
1 polymer ?
#
loop_
_entity_poly.entity_id
_entity_poly.type
_entity_poly.pdbx_seq_one_letter_code
_entity_poly.pdbx_strand_id
1 'polypeptide(L)'
;MLVYCFAHLGSNAKQIDNTLIISKYGSSGDFPACTDIAYKQAVSDGVDILDCPVQISKDGTPFCSSSIDLIDSTVVTQTNFSILAATIPEIKPTGSGIFSFSLNWDDIKSLTPSILNPSVKYNLIRNPKYRNVGSLLTLSEFLSFTKNQTSLPGVVIIIENAAYLAEKQGFGVTDSKTNYERVYKIDEAVGDAATSAVDDIKSFASSVVVNKNSVFPLNDGFLVTSTNTVSKLKSSNLSVFVETFSNEFVSQAWDFFSDATSEINSYIQGTDIDGVITDFQKTANRYRKHTSLHASCSNGGLFGLISKGYLPPAAAPLPPLSDSEVIEAPLPPVSKGVQASSPAPETNPGTQPKGNAQPKVIACFFLSSLAVLCNFSYSDLSATKRCFLLVSTSLFPLLFLD
;
A
#
# COMPACT_ATOMS: atom_id res chain seq x y z
N MET A 1 4.04 33.63 -6.01
CA MET A 1 3.20 33.92 -7.19
C MET A 1 3.24 32.70 -8.12
N LEU A 2 2.53 31.62 -7.75
CA LEU A 2 2.52 30.34 -8.48
C LEU A 2 1.08 29.86 -8.74
N VAL A 3 0.22 29.94 -7.72
CA VAL A 3 -1.22 29.62 -7.74
C VAL A 3 -1.99 30.16 -8.96
N TYR A 4 -1.60 31.32 -9.48
CA TYR A 4 -2.31 31.96 -10.61
C TYR A 4 -2.08 31.31 -11.98
N CYS A 5 -1.05 30.50 -12.16
CA CYS A 5 -0.74 29.93 -13.49
C CYS A 5 -1.67 28.76 -13.84
N PHE A 6 -1.83 27.80 -12.93
CA PHE A 6 -2.57 26.56 -13.17
C PHE A 6 -4.11 26.71 -13.19
N ALA A 7 -4.65 27.92 -12.99
CA ALA A 7 -6.08 28.17 -12.80
C ALA A 7 -6.90 28.23 -14.10
N HIS A 8 -6.28 28.34 -15.28
CA HIS A 8 -6.95 28.66 -16.54
C HIS A 8 -6.61 27.73 -17.71
N LEU A 9 -6.76 26.42 -17.51
CA LEU A 9 -6.70 25.44 -18.59
C LEU A 9 -8.11 25.10 -19.12
N GLY A 10 -8.32 25.28 -20.42
CA GLY A 10 -9.51 24.77 -21.10
C GLY A 10 -9.50 23.23 -21.16
N SER A 11 -10.69 22.62 -21.25
CA SER A 11 -10.86 21.15 -21.28
C SER A 11 -10.05 20.42 -22.36
N ASN A 12 -9.70 21.14 -23.43
CA ASN A 12 -9.04 20.61 -24.62
C ASN A 12 -7.53 20.93 -24.66
N ALA A 13 -6.93 21.33 -23.54
CA ALA A 13 -5.49 21.57 -23.45
C ALA A 13 -4.71 20.28 -23.77
N LYS A 14 -3.69 20.40 -24.64
CA LYS A 14 -2.84 19.28 -25.07
C LYS A 14 -1.99 18.82 -23.88
N GLN A 15 -1.79 17.51 -23.76
CA GLN A 15 -0.76 16.95 -22.89
C GLN A 15 0.64 17.34 -23.38
N ILE A 16 1.48 17.81 -22.47
CA ILE A 16 2.84 18.31 -22.71
C ILE A 16 3.86 17.50 -21.92
N ASP A 17 3.45 16.94 -20.78
CA ASP A 17 4.23 16.11 -19.90
C ASP A 17 3.72 14.64 -19.95
N ASN A 18 4.65 13.68 -19.98
CA ASN A 18 4.37 12.25 -20.17
C ASN A 18 4.39 11.43 -18.88
N THR A 19 4.59 12.03 -17.71
CA THR A 19 4.58 11.30 -16.42
C THR A 19 3.26 10.55 -16.26
N LEU A 20 3.36 9.28 -15.86
CA LEU A 20 2.19 8.42 -15.67
C LEU A 20 1.40 8.81 -14.41
N ILE A 21 0.08 8.74 -14.49
CA ILE A 21 -0.84 8.91 -13.36
C ILE A 21 -1.42 7.54 -13.03
N ILE A 22 -1.03 7.01 -11.88
CA ILE A 22 -1.62 5.82 -11.27
C ILE A 22 -2.62 6.27 -10.20
N SER A 23 -3.79 5.63 -10.12
CA SER A 23 -4.70 5.88 -9.00
C SER A 23 -4.15 5.30 -7.69
N LYS A 24 -4.55 5.89 -6.56
CA LYS A 24 -4.49 5.25 -5.24
C LYS A 24 -5.92 4.87 -4.85
N TYR A 25 -6.27 3.63 -5.13
CA TYR A 25 -7.56 2.99 -4.90
C TYR A 25 -8.72 3.66 -5.66
N GLY A 26 -8.48 4.06 -6.91
CA GLY A 26 -9.36 4.94 -7.69
C GLY A 26 -9.31 6.40 -7.21
N SER A 27 -10.37 7.19 -7.41
CA SER A 27 -10.49 8.56 -6.86
C SER A 27 -10.85 8.56 -5.37
N SER A 28 -10.01 7.91 -4.55
CA SER A 28 -10.26 7.72 -3.11
C SER A 28 -10.20 9.01 -2.27
N GLY A 29 -9.79 10.12 -2.89
CA GLY A 29 -9.87 11.47 -2.33
C GLY A 29 -11.29 12.03 -2.24
N ASP A 30 -12.20 11.56 -3.12
CA ASP A 30 -13.57 12.05 -3.24
C ASP A 30 -14.65 10.97 -3.00
N PHE A 31 -14.29 9.69 -3.12
CA PHE A 31 -15.20 8.55 -3.03
C PHE A 31 -14.58 7.41 -2.19
N PRO A 32 -15.38 6.45 -1.68
CA PRO A 32 -14.85 5.26 -1.04
C PRO A 32 -13.93 4.46 -1.95
N ALA A 33 -12.80 4.04 -1.39
CA ALA A 33 -11.72 3.37 -2.09
C ALA A 33 -12.19 2.06 -2.75
N CYS A 34 -11.59 1.71 -3.90
CA CYS A 34 -11.86 0.49 -4.65
C CYS A 34 -13.33 0.28 -5.09
N THR A 35 -14.16 1.33 -5.09
CA THR A 35 -15.55 1.26 -5.56
C THR A 35 -15.70 1.54 -7.04
N ASP A 36 -16.82 1.07 -7.62
CA ASP A 36 -17.19 1.30 -9.02
C ASP A 36 -17.28 2.79 -9.37
N ILE A 37 -17.72 3.63 -8.44
CA ILE A 37 -17.77 5.08 -8.61
C ILE A 37 -16.36 5.69 -8.56
N ALA A 38 -15.51 5.28 -7.61
CA ALA A 38 -14.13 5.76 -7.53
C ALA A 38 -13.31 5.42 -8.79
N TYR A 39 -13.51 4.24 -9.37
CA TYR A 39 -12.86 3.85 -10.63
C TYR A 39 -13.40 4.60 -11.85
N LYS A 40 -14.73 4.76 -11.98
CA LYS A 40 -15.34 5.58 -13.04
C LYS A 40 -14.88 7.03 -12.99
N GLN A 41 -14.75 7.60 -11.79
CA GLN A 41 -14.24 8.96 -11.60
C GLN A 41 -12.78 9.08 -12.02
N ALA A 42 -11.91 8.15 -11.62
CA ALA A 42 -10.49 8.18 -11.98
C ALA A 42 -10.27 8.13 -13.50
N VAL A 43 -11.05 7.30 -14.22
CA VAL A 43 -11.07 7.29 -15.70
C VAL A 43 -11.54 8.64 -16.25
N SER A 44 -12.63 9.20 -15.73
CA SER A 44 -13.15 10.51 -16.16
C SER A 44 -12.18 11.67 -15.90
N ASP A 45 -11.33 11.56 -14.89
CA ASP A 45 -10.31 12.57 -14.57
C ASP A 45 -8.98 12.34 -15.31
N GLY A 46 -8.88 11.26 -16.10
CA GLY A 46 -7.76 10.96 -16.99
C GLY A 46 -6.54 10.39 -16.28
N VAL A 47 -6.78 9.41 -15.41
CA VAL A 47 -5.78 8.41 -14.99
C VAL A 47 -5.30 7.59 -16.20
N ASP A 48 -4.06 7.11 -16.17
CA ASP A 48 -3.55 6.19 -17.20
C ASP A 48 -3.62 4.73 -16.70
N ILE A 49 -3.39 4.51 -15.41
CA ILE A 49 -3.30 3.17 -14.81
C ILE A 49 -4.20 3.11 -13.58
N LEU A 50 -5.16 2.17 -13.58
CA LEU A 50 -6.00 1.89 -12.41
C LEU A 50 -5.40 0.80 -11.54
N ASP A 51 -5.41 1.00 -10.22
CA ASP A 51 -4.93 0.06 -9.22
C ASP A 51 -6.06 -0.74 -8.55
N CYS A 52 -5.82 -2.02 -8.27
CA CYS A 52 -6.69 -2.87 -7.45
C CYS A 52 -5.83 -3.65 -6.45
N PRO A 53 -5.88 -3.30 -5.16
CA PRO A 53 -5.33 -4.14 -4.10
C PRO A 53 -6.29 -5.28 -3.84
N VAL A 54 -5.80 -6.49 -4.07
CA VAL A 54 -6.61 -7.71 -4.05
C VAL A 54 -6.66 -8.26 -2.64
N GLN A 55 -7.87 -8.32 -2.10
CA GLN A 55 -8.18 -9.05 -0.88
C GLN A 55 -8.97 -10.30 -1.22
N ILE A 56 -8.90 -11.31 -0.35
CA ILE A 56 -9.61 -12.59 -0.51
C ILE A 56 -10.69 -12.72 0.55
N SER A 57 -11.89 -13.14 0.15
CA SER A 57 -12.99 -13.49 1.06
C SER A 57 -12.84 -14.92 1.59
N LYS A 58 -13.61 -15.28 2.62
CA LYS A 58 -13.64 -16.62 3.22
C LYS A 58 -13.92 -17.76 2.23
N ASP A 59 -14.76 -17.51 1.24
CA ASP A 59 -15.12 -18.41 0.14
C ASP A 59 -14.12 -18.41 -1.02
N GLY A 60 -13.02 -17.64 -0.91
CA GLY A 60 -11.95 -17.60 -1.90
C GLY A 60 -12.18 -16.67 -3.08
N THR A 61 -13.15 -15.75 -2.99
CA THR A 61 -13.42 -14.78 -4.04
C THR A 61 -12.45 -13.58 -3.93
N PRO A 62 -11.67 -13.26 -4.99
CA PRO A 62 -10.80 -12.08 -5.00
C PRO A 62 -11.58 -10.81 -5.33
N PHE A 63 -11.32 -9.74 -4.58
CA PHE A 63 -11.98 -8.43 -4.74
C PHE A 63 -11.04 -7.26 -4.44
N CYS A 64 -11.34 -6.08 -4.98
CA CYS A 64 -10.55 -4.88 -4.75
C CYS A 64 -10.95 -4.23 -3.42
N SER A 65 -10.01 -4.04 -2.49
CA SER A 65 -10.20 -3.28 -1.23
C SER A 65 -8.88 -2.70 -0.74
N SER A 66 -8.91 -1.46 -0.25
CA SER A 66 -7.73 -0.70 0.22
C SER A 66 -7.17 -1.13 1.59
N SER A 67 -7.73 -2.19 2.17
CA SER A 67 -7.23 -2.84 3.39
C SER A 67 -7.82 -4.25 3.46
N ILE A 68 -7.04 -5.16 4.05
CA ILE A 68 -7.47 -6.49 4.47
C ILE A 68 -8.40 -6.44 5.71
N ASP A 69 -8.31 -5.37 6.51
CA ASP A 69 -9.22 -5.09 7.62
C ASP A 69 -10.39 -4.22 7.14
N LEU A 70 -11.58 -4.82 7.09
CA LEU A 70 -12.79 -4.19 6.58
C LEU A 70 -13.25 -2.99 7.44
N ILE A 71 -12.71 -2.82 8.66
CA ILE A 71 -12.94 -1.63 9.49
C ILE A 71 -12.39 -0.36 8.81
N ASP A 72 -11.29 -0.48 8.06
CA ASP A 72 -10.61 0.68 7.48
C ASP A 72 -11.29 1.19 6.19
N SER A 73 -12.09 0.34 5.52
CA SER A 73 -12.71 0.63 4.21
C SER A 73 -14.25 0.54 4.18
N THR A 74 -14.91 0.12 5.28
CA THR A 74 -16.38 -0.05 5.36
C THR A 74 -16.93 0.32 6.73
N VAL A 75 -18.26 0.36 6.87
CA VAL A 75 -18.94 0.49 8.17
C VAL A 75 -19.24 -0.86 8.86
N VAL A 76 -18.45 -1.91 8.61
CA VAL A 76 -18.67 -3.28 9.14
C VAL A 76 -18.91 -3.34 10.66
N THR A 77 -18.30 -2.44 11.43
CA THR A 77 -18.50 -2.33 12.89
C THR A 77 -19.92 -1.96 13.32
N GLN A 78 -20.73 -1.41 12.40
CA GLN A 78 -22.14 -1.08 12.61
C GLN A 78 -23.09 -2.23 12.27
N THR A 79 -22.54 -3.41 11.92
CA THR A 79 -23.29 -4.61 11.54
C THR A 79 -23.17 -5.71 12.61
N ASN A 80 -23.91 -6.81 12.42
CA ASN A 80 -23.76 -8.03 13.21
C ASN A 80 -22.38 -8.72 13.03
N PHE A 81 -21.62 -8.39 11.98
CA PHE A 81 -20.26 -8.92 11.77
C PHE A 81 -19.21 -8.34 12.74
N SER A 82 -19.59 -7.36 13.58
CA SER A 82 -18.75 -6.86 14.68
C SER A 82 -18.26 -7.97 15.65
N ILE A 83 -18.99 -9.09 15.73
CA ILE A 83 -18.59 -10.27 16.52
C ILE A 83 -17.40 -11.05 15.93
N LEU A 84 -17.01 -10.78 14.68
CA LEU A 84 -15.91 -11.44 13.97
C LEU A 84 -14.56 -10.73 14.18
N ALA A 85 -14.51 -9.73 15.06
CA ALA A 85 -13.29 -9.01 15.38
C ALA A 85 -12.23 -9.95 16.00
N ALA A 86 -11.02 -9.92 15.44
CA ALA A 86 -9.88 -10.73 15.86
C ALA A 86 -8.62 -9.88 15.97
N THR A 87 -7.65 -10.32 16.78
CA THR A 87 -6.32 -9.71 16.85
C THR A 87 -5.32 -10.64 16.17
N ILE A 88 -4.68 -10.13 15.11
CA ILE A 88 -3.68 -10.84 14.31
C ILE A 88 -2.47 -9.89 14.19
N PRO A 89 -1.50 -9.98 15.11
CA PRO A 89 -0.38 -9.03 15.18
C PRO A 89 0.44 -8.93 13.89
N GLU A 90 0.49 -10.00 13.10
CA GLU A 90 1.19 -10.08 11.81
C GLU A 90 0.55 -9.21 10.71
N ILE A 91 -0.74 -8.89 10.84
CA ILE A 91 -1.48 -8.01 9.90
C ILE A 91 -1.73 -6.64 10.54
N LYS A 92 -2.19 -6.63 11.79
CA LYS A 92 -2.55 -5.43 12.54
C LYS A 92 -1.81 -5.46 13.88
N PRO A 93 -0.61 -4.83 13.98
CA PRO A 93 0.23 -4.90 15.19
C PRO A 93 -0.43 -4.36 16.46
N THR A 94 -1.49 -3.55 16.34
CA THR A 94 -2.24 -3.01 17.48
C THR A 94 -3.75 -3.12 17.28
N GLY A 95 -4.46 -3.50 18.34
CA GLY A 95 -5.93 -3.60 18.37
C GLY A 95 -6.49 -4.90 17.79
N SER A 96 -7.71 -4.83 17.28
CA SER A 96 -8.42 -5.92 16.61
C SER A 96 -9.00 -5.40 15.30
N GLY A 97 -9.08 -6.28 14.29
CA GLY A 97 -9.65 -6.00 12.97
C GLY A 97 -10.76 -6.98 12.60
N ILE A 98 -11.54 -6.67 11.57
CA ILE A 98 -12.53 -7.58 10.96
C ILE A 98 -12.03 -7.90 9.55
N PHE A 99 -11.26 -8.97 9.44
CA PHE A 99 -10.50 -9.28 8.23
C PHE A 99 -11.35 -9.86 7.11
N SER A 100 -11.00 -9.59 5.85
CA SER A 100 -11.73 -10.03 4.66
C SER A 100 -11.96 -11.54 4.61
N PHE A 101 -10.96 -12.33 4.97
CA PHE A 101 -11.02 -13.79 4.96
C PHE A 101 -11.94 -14.39 6.05
N SER A 102 -12.52 -13.57 6.94
CA SER A 102 -13.51 -14.01 7.94
C SER A 102 -14.95 -14.00 7.43
N LEU A 103 -15.25 -13.29 6.33
CA LEU A 103 -16.61 -13.11 5.76
C LEU A 103 -16.69 -13.69 4.34
N ASN A 104 -17.86 -14.18 3.92
CA ASN A 104 -18.05 -14.59 2.52
C ASN A 104 -18.20 -13.35 1.62
N TRP A 105 -17.98 -13.50 0.32
CA TRP A 105 -18.11 -12.39 -0.63
C TRP A 105 -19.51 -11.76 -0.65
N ASP A 106 -20.58 -12.55 -0.59
CA ASP A 106 -21.95 -12.02 -0.55
C ASP A 106 -22.19 -11.13 0.69
N ASP A 107 -21.58 -11.48 1.83
CA ASP A 107 -21.61 -10.66 3.05
C ASP A 107 -20.81 -9.36 2.84
N ILE A 108 -19.57 -9.45 2.32
CA ILE A 108 -18.68 -8.31 2.06
C ILE A 108 -19.30 -7.33 1.03
N LYS A 109 -19.89 -7.85 -0.05
CA LYS A 109 -20.57 -7.09 -1.10
C LYS A 109 -21.80 -6.33 -0.57
N SER A 110 -22.40 -6.80 0.52
CA SER A 110 -23.51 -6.12 1.20
C SER A 110 -23.07 -4.99 2.14
N LEU A 111 -21.78 -4.93 2.52
CA LEU A 111 -21.26 -3.87 3.39
C LEU A 111 -21.32 -2.52 2.68
N THR A 112 -21.69 -1.49 3.42
CA THR A 112 -21.60 -0.11 2.94
C THR A 112 -20.13 0.35 3.00
N PRO A 113 -19.50 0.71 1.87
CA PRO A 113 -18.14 1.25 1.85
C PRO A 113 -18.05 2.56 2.64
N SER A 114 -16.85 2.90 3.12
CA SER A 114 -16.55 4.16 3.80
C SER A 114 -15.35 4.83 3.14
N ILE A 115 -15.39 6.15 2.99
CA ILE A 115 -14.26 6.92 2.49
C ILE A 115 -13.11 6.91 3.49
N LEU A 116 -11.89 6.77 2.96
CA LEU A 116 -10.66 6.89 3.75
C LEU A 116 -10.57 8.30 4.35
N ASN A 117 -9.92 8.45 5.49
CA ASN A 117 -9.66 9.77 6.07
C ASN A 117 -8.27 9.87 6.73
N PRO A 118 -7.18 9.86 5.94
CA PRO A 118 -5.81 9.89 6.46
C PRO A 118 -5.50 11.17 7.28
N SER A 119 -6.26 12.25 7.06
CA SER A 119 -6.08 13.53 7.75
C SER A 119 -6.94 13.71 9.01
N VAL A 120 -7.49 12.63 9.58
CA VAL A 120 -8.37 12.69 10.77
C VAL A 120 -7.72 13.38 11.98
N LYS A 121 -6.40 13.28 12.15
CA LYS A 121 -5.62 13.99 13.19
C LYS A 121 -5.82 15.52 13.15
N TYR A 122 -6.10 16.07 11.98
CA TYR A 122 -6.30 17.50 11.75
C TYR A 122 -7.79 17.91 11.75
N ASN A 123 -8.70 17.01 12.13
CA ASN A 123 -10.16 17.15 12.00
C ASN A 123 -10.64 17.47 10.56
N LEU A 124 -9.81 17.19 9.56
CA LEU A 124 -10.23 17.20 8.17
C LEU A 124 -11.04 15.94 7.90
N ILE A 125 -12.11 16.09 7.10
CA ILE A 125 -12.99 15.00 6.69
C ILE A 125 -13.08 15.08 5.18
N ARG A 126 -12.80 13.95 4.50
CA ARG A 126 -13.04 13.81 3.05
C ARG A 126 -14.52 13.97 2.71
N ASN A 127 -14.81 14.06 1.41
CA ASN A 127 -16.11 14.41 0.83
C ASN A 127 -17.33 13.84 1.59
N PRO A 128 -17.98 14.63 2.49
CA PRO A 128 -18.98 14.09 3.41
C PRO A 128 -20.30 13.75 2.72
N LYS A 129 -20.50 14.24 1.48
CA LYS A 129 -21.65 13.96 0.62
C LYS A 129 -21.57 12.57 0.01
N TYR A 130 -20.37 12.13 -0.38
CA TYR A 130 -20.14 10.85 -1.05
C TYR A 130 -19.43 9.81 -0.16
N ARG A 131 -19.26 10.10 1.13
CA ARG A 131 -18.52 9.25 2.09
C ARG A 131 -18.88 7.76 2.14
N ASN A 132 -20.09 7.37 1.72
CA ASN A 132 -20.61 6.00 1.81
C ASN A 132 -21.29 5.54 0.50
N VAL A 133 -20.75 5.91 -0.67
CA VAL A 133 -21.36 5.57 -1.99
C VAL A 133 -20.53 4.55 -2.79
N GLY A 134 -21.19 3.91 -3.75
CA GLY A 134 -20.58 2.92 -4.64
C GLY A 134 -20.61 1.50 -4.05
N SER A 135 -20.01 0.57 -4.77
CA SER A 135 -19.86 -0.82 -4.32
C SER A 135 -18.47 -1.35 -4.68
N LEU A 136 -17.92 -2.20 -3.82
CA LEU A 136 -16.67 -2.92 -4.09
C LEU A 136 -16.86 -3.87 -5.28
N LEU A 137 -15.80 -4.09 -6.06
CA LEU A 137 -15.80 -5.00 -7.19
C LEU A 137 -15.03 -6.27 -6.86
N THR A 138 -15.52 -7.43 -7.31
CA THR A 138 -14.63 -8.57 -7.52
C THR A 138 -13.52 -8.19 -8.49
N LEU A 139 -12.39 -8.87 -8.41
CA LEU A 139 -11.30 -8.71 -9.37
C LEU A 139 -11.80 -8.95 -10.81
N SER A 140 -12.69 -9.92 -11.02
CA SER A 140 -13.31 -10.18 -12.34
C SER A 140 -14.14 -8.99 -12.86
N GLU A 141 -14.94 -8.35 -12.01
CA GLU A 141 -15.73 -7.15 -12.34
C GLU A 141 -14.80 -5.95 -12.66
N PHE A 142 -13.76 -5.70 -11.85
CA PHE A 142 -12.77 -4.64 -12.10
C PHE A 142 -12.10 -4.81 -13.47
N LEU A 143 -11.69 -6.02 -13.82
CA LEU A 143 -10.99 -6.30 -15.08
C LEU A 143 -11.91 -6.30 -16.29
N SER A 144 -13.16 -6.68 -16.10
CA SER A 144 -14.19 -6.52 -17.12
C SER A 144 -14.50 -5.04 -17.36
N PHE A 145 -14.46 -4.21 -16.32
CA PHE A 145 -14.57 -2.75 -16.44
C PHE A 145 -13.39 -2.14 -17.17
N THR A 146 -12.14 -2.51 -16.85
CA THR A 146 -10.94 -1.93 -17.50
C THR A 146 -10.73 -2.37 -18.94
N LYS A 147 -11.05 -3.63 -19.30
CA LYS A 147 -11.12 -4.11 -20.70
C LYS A 147 -11.91 -3.19 -21.64
N ASN A 148 -12.95 -2.55 -21.10
CA ASN A 148 -13.86 -1.70 -21.85
C ASN A 148 -13.41 -0.23 -21.93
N GLN A 149 -12.32 0.16 -21.26
CA GLN A 149 -11.78 1.52 -21.30
C GLN A 149 -10.67 1.63 -22.35
N THR A 150 -10.97 2.18 -23.52
CA THR A 150 -9.97 2.40 -24.58
C THR A 150 -8.90 3.45 -24.23
N SER A 151 -9.05 4.16 -23.11
CA SER A 151 -8.13 5.20 -22.62
C SER A 151 -7.11 4.69 -21.60
N LEU A 152 -7.24 3.47 -21.08
CA LEU A 152 -6.32 2.93 -20.08
C LEU A 152 -5.22 2.09 -20.75
N PRO A 153 -3.96 2.56 -20.79
CA PRO A 153 -2.83 1.73 -21.23
C PRO A 153 -2.53 0.52 -20.33
N GLY A 154 -3.01 0.48 -19.09
CA GLY A 154 -2.76 -0.67 -18.20
C GLY A 154 -3.55 -0.65 -16.90
N VAL A 155 -3.30 -1.66 -16.08
CA VAL A 155 -3.80 -1.79 -14.70
C VAL A 155 -2.67 -2.22 -13.77
N VAL A 156 -2.76 -1.82 -12.51
CA VAL A 156 -1.92 -2.26 -11.40
C VAL A 156 -2.72 -3.22 -10.53
N ILE A 157 -2.13 -4.36 -10.18
CA ILE A 157 -2.66 -5.30 -9.21
C ILE A 157 -1.69 -5.35 -8.03
N ILE A 158 -2.19 -5.08 -6.83
CA ILE A 158 -1.41 -5.04 -5.59
C ILE A 158 -1.81 -6.24 -4.73
N ILE A 159 -0.84 -6.93 -4.14
CA ILE A 159 -1.07 -8.11 -3.30
C ILE A 159 -0.48 -7.85 -1.91
N GLU A 160 -1.30 -7.30 -1.03
CA GLU A 160 -0.91 -7.05 0.34
C GLU A 160 -0.96 -8.36 1.16
N ASN A 161 -0.07 -8.54 2.13
CA ASN A 161 -0.06 -9.68 3.05
C ASN A 161 0.06 -11.08 2.39
N ALA A 162 0.65 -11.16 1.18
CA ALA A 162 0.71 -12.39 0.36
C ALA A 162 1.24 -13.62 1.13
N ALA A 163 2.32 -13.47 1.90
CA ALA A 163 2.90 -14.54 2.71
C ALA A 163 1.92 -15.07 3.79
N TYR A 164 1.20 -14.18 4.46
CA TYR A 164 0.19 -14.56 5.46
C TYR A 164 -0.97 -15.32 4.82
N LEU A 165 -1.50 -14.82 3.70
CA LEU A 165 -2.61 -15.44 2.97
C LEU A 165 -2.23 -16.84 2.45
N ALA A 166 -1.03 -17.00 1.91
CA ALA A 166 -0.53 -18.29 1.44
C ALA A 166 -0.29 -19.29 2.59
N GLU A 167 0.43 -18.89 3.65
CA GLU A 167 0.81 -19.80 4.74
C GLU A 167 -0.32 -20.13 5.72
N LYS A 168 -1.13 -19.12 6.09
CA LYS A 168 -2.10 -19.24 7.20
C LYS A 168 -3.53 -19.47 6.73
N GLN A 169 -3.88 -18.96 5.55
CA GLN A 169 -5.23 -19.08 4.99
C GLN A 169 -5.31 -20.06 3.79
N GLY A 170 -4.17 -20.51 3.25
CA GLY A 170 -4.12 -21.42 2.10
C GLY A 170 -4.44 -20.78 0.76
N PHE A 171 -4.58 -19.45 0.71
CA PHE A 171 -4.80 -18.67 -0.51
C PHE A 171 -3.46 -18.31 -1.15
N GLY A 172 -2.83 -19.28 -1.82
CA GLY A 172 -1.62 -19.04 -2.61
C GLY A 172 -1.95 -18.67 -4.06
N VAL A 173 -1.16 -17.76 -4.63
CA VAL A 173 -1.31 -17.28 -6.01
C VAL A 173 -0.23 -17.93 -6.88
N THR A 174 -0.62 -18.77 -7.85
CA THR A 174 0.28 -19.81 -8.41
C THR A 174 0.94 -19.47 -9.75
N ASP A 175 2.27 -19.58 -9.79
CA ASP A 175 3.15 -19.40 -10.95
C ASP A 175 2.54 -19.83 -12.32
N SER A 176 2.34 -18.88 -13.24
CA SER A 176 2.07 -19.18 -14.64
C SER A 176 2.70 -18.15 -15.59
N LYS A 177 3.42 -18.66 -16.60
CA LYS A 177 4.18 -17.87 -17.58
C LYS A 177 3.27 -16.89 -18.33
N THR A 178 3.30 -15.62 -17.92
CA THR A 178 2.52 -14.54 -18.54
C THR A 178 3.33 -13.25 -18.56
N ASN A 179 3.05 -12.38 -19.54
CA ASN A 179 3.77 -11.14 -19.77
C ASN A 179 3.16 -10.02 -18.92
N TYR A 180 3.65 -9.84 -17.70
CA TYR A 180 3.32 -8.70 -16.83
C TYR A 180 4.61 -8.04 -16.33
N GLU A 181 4.54 -6.74 -16.08
CA GLU A 181 5.62 -6.01 -15.44
C GLU A 181 5.55 -6.17 -13.92
N ARG A 182 6.69 -6.30 -13.25
CA ARG A 182 6.78 -6.38 -11.78
C ARG A 182 7.30 -5.07 -11.21
N VAL A 183 6.64 -4.62 -10.17
CA VAL A 183 6.91 -3.40 -9.40
C VAL A 183 7.23 -3.80 -7.98
N TYR A 184 8.31 -3.27 -7.41
CA TYR A 184 8.65 -3.45 -6.00
C TYR A 184 8.32 -2.19 -5.21
N LYS A 185 7.66 -2.32 -4.06
CA LYS A 185 7.26 -1.19 -3.22
C LYS A 185 8.16 -1.09 -1.99
N ILE A 186 8.73 0.09 -1.77
CA ILE A 186 9.52 0.40 -0.58
C ILE A 186 8.63 1.22 0.36
N ASP A 187 8.06 0.54 1.36
CA ASP A 187 7.21 1.17 2.38
C ASP A 187 7.97 2.17 3.25
N GLU A 188 9.20 1.82 3.65
CA GLU A 188 10.01 2.62 4.56
C GLU A 188 10.64 3.86 3.87
N ALA A 189 10.96 4.87 4.68
CA ALA A 189 11.61 6.09 4.20
C ALA A 189 13.13 5.89 4.10
N VAL A 190 13.64 5.75 2.88
CA VAL A 190 15.07 5.49 2.59
C VAL A 190 15.75 6.70 1.95
N GLY A 191 16.93 7.06 2.45
CA GLY A 191 17.71 8.23 2.01
C GLY A 191 18.65 7.94 0.84
N ASP A 192 18.88 6.66 0.57
CA ASP A 192 19.80 6.16 -0.44
C ASP A 192 19.45 4.69 -0.79
N ALA A 193 20.14 4.09 -1.76
CA ALA A 193 20.03 2.66 -2.04
C ALA A 193 21.41 2.00 -2.21
N ALA A 194 21.61 0.82 -1.62
CA ALA A 194 22.81 0.00 -1.85
C ALA A 194 22.79 -0.58 -3.27
N THR A 195 23.94 -0.65 -3.94
CA THR A 195 24.02 -1.19 -5.32
C THR A 195 23.54 -2.65 -5.39
N SER A 196 23.89 -3.46 -4.40
CA SER A 196 23.45 -4.86 -4.25
C SER A 196 21.93 -4.96 -4.14
N ALA A 197 21.30 -4.22 -3.22
CA ALA A 197 19.84 -4.12 -3.10
C ALA A 197 19.17 -3.71 -4.44
N VAL A 198 19.74 -2.75 -5.19
CA VAL A 198 19.21 -2.33 -6.50
C VAL A 198 19.37 -3.42 -7.58
N ASP A 199 20.49 -4.15 -7.59
CA ASP A 199 20.71 -5.27 -8.50
C ASP A 199 19.81 -6.48 -8.18
N ASP A 200 19.55 -6.73 -6.89
CA ASP A 200 18.58 -7.74 -6.45
C ASP A 200 17.15 -7.38 -6.91
N ILE A 201 16.70 -6.13 -6.70
CA ILE A 201 15.41 -5.64 -7.25
C ILE A 201 15.31 -5.90 -8.74
N LYS A 202 16.34 -5.56 -9.53
CA LYS A 202 16.37 -5.76 -10.98
C LYS A 202 16.25 -7.21 -11.44
N SER A 203 16.53 -8.18 -10.57
CA SER A 203 16.31 -9.60 -10.88
C SER A 203 14.83 -9.97 -10.91
N PHE A 204 13.95 -9.19 -10.25
CA PHE A 204 12.54 -9.49 -10.11
C PHE A 204 11.56 -8.35 -10.42
N ALA A 205 12.00 -7.11 -10.55
CA ALA A 205 11.18 -5.95 -10.89
C ALA A 205 11.90 -5.02 -11.88
N SER A 206 11.14 -4.28 -12.69
CA SER A 206 11.65 -3.21 -13.58
C SER A 206 11.16 -1.81 -13.18
N SER A 207 10.28 -1.76 -12.19
CA SER A 207 9.70 -0.55 -11.64
C SER A 207 9.77 -0.58 -10.11
N VAL A 208 9.91 0.58 -9.46
CA VAL A 208 9.95 0.72 -8.01
C VAL A 208 9.03 1.85 -7.56
N VAL A 209 8.36 1.66 -6.44
CA VAL A 209 7.54 2.69 -5.79
C VAL A 209 8.18 3.10 -4.48
N VAL A 210 8.31 4.41 -4.27
CA VAL A 210 8.86 4.98 -3.05
C VAL A 210 7.91 6.01 -2.46
N ASN A 211 7.91 6.13 -1.13
CA ASN A 211 7.18 7.21 -0.47
C ASN A 211 7.83 8.58 -0.74
N LYS A 212 7.05 9.66 -0.61
CA LYS A 212 7.51 11.06 -0.76
C LYS A 212 8.77 11.40 0.08
N ASN A 213 8.88 10.87 1.31
CA ASN A 213 10.01 11.14 2.20
C ASN A 213 11.33 10.54 1.68
N SER A 214 11.27 9.43 0.94
CA SER A 214 12.42 8.81 0.27
C SER A 214 12.95 9.64 -0.93
N VAL A 215 12.34 10.77 -1.24
CA VAL A 215 12.77 11.71 -2.31
C VAL A 215 13.15 13.07 -1.72
N PHE A 216 12.26 13.66 -0.93
CA PHE A 216 12.51 14.90 -0.19
C PHE A 216 12.12 14.70 1.29
N PRO A 217 13.08 14.44 2.19
CA PRO A 217 12.79 14.19 3.59
C PRO A 217 12.24 15.44 4.30
N LEU A 218 11.26 15.22 5.17
CA LEU A 218 10.63 16.24 5.99
C LEU A 218 11.28 16.35 7.38
N ASN A 219 11.42 17.59 7.87
CA ASN A 219 11.63 17.88 9.28
C ASN A 219 10.66 18.98 9.71
N ASP A 220 9.75 18.64 10.65
CA ASP A 220 8.67 19.51 11.14
C ASP A 220 7.88 20.25 10.04
N GLY A 221 7.55 19.55 8.94
CA GLY A 221 6.79 20.07 7.80
C GLY A 221 7.59 20.79 6.71
N PHE A 222 8.87 21.06 6.94
CA PHE A 222 9.79 21.63 5.96
C PHE A 222 10.57 20.53 5.22
N LEU A 223 10.90 20.76 3.95
CA LEU A 223 11.90 19.95 3.24
C LEU A 223 13.30 20.24 3.78
N VAL A 224 14.17 19.23 3.87
CA VAL A 224 15.56 19.41 4.33
C VAL A 224 16.57 19.33 3.18
N THR A 225 16.43 18.32 2.31
CA THR A 225 17.35 18.02 1.19
C THR A 225 16.64 17.15 0.15
N SER A 226 17.29 16.83 -0.96
CA SER A 226 16.98 15.64 -1.78
C SER A 226 17.76 14.42 -1.29
N THR A 227 17.20 13.23 -1.48
CA THR A 227 17.88 11.93 -1.32
C THR A 227 18.67 11.54 -2.58
N ASN A 228 19.38 10.40 -2.52
CA ASN A 228 19.98 9.75 -3.69
C ASN A 228 19.12 8.57 -4.23
N THR A 229 17.98 8.28 -3.61
CA THR A 229 17.17 7.09 -3.87
C THR A 229 16.70 7.03 -5.33
N VAL A 230 16.04 8.08 -5.82
CA VAL A 230 15.51 8.13 -7.20
C VAL A 230 16.64 8.04 -8.23
N SER A 231 17.73 8.80 -8.04
CA SER A 231 18.83 8.85 -9.01
C SER A 231 19.56 7.50 -9.12
N LYS A 232 19.75 6.77 -8.02
CA LYS A 232 20.33 5.42 -8.05
C LYS A 232 19.44 4.39 -8.73
N LEU A 233 18.14 4.38 -8.40
CA LEU A 233 17.16 3.49 -9.04
C LEU A 233 17.11 3.73 -10.56
N LYS A 234 16.94 4.98 -11.00
CA LYS A 234 16.92 5.34 -12.43
C LYS A 234 18.24 5.04 -13.13
N SER A 235 19.39 5.27 -12.49
CA SER A 235 20.71 4.94 -13.08
C SER A 235 20.90 3.46 -13.39
N SER A 236 20.08 2.60 -12.79
CA SER A 236 20.10 1.15 -12.98
C SER A 236 18.99 0.64 -13.91
N ASN A 237 18.31 1.55 -14.62
CA ASN A 237 17.15 1.32 -15.52
C ASN A 237 15.89 0.79 -14.82
N LEU A 238 15.66 1.16 -13.56
CA LEU A 238 14.36 0.98 -12.91
C LEU A 238 13.51 2.24 -13.12
N SER A 239 12.25 2.08 -13.53
CA SER A 239 11.28 3.18 -13.50
C SER A 239 10.89 3.49 -12.06
N VAL A 240 10.73 4.77 -11.71
CA VAL A 240 10.44 5.20 -10.34
C VAL A 240 9.09 5.92 -10.28
N PHE A 241 8.19 5.37 -9.49
CA PHE A 241 6.91 5.97 -9.12
C PHE A 241 6.97 6.49 -7.68
N VAL A 242 6.28 7.59 -7.40
CA VAL A 242 6.24 8.17 -6.05
C VAL A 242 4.81 8.22 -5.52
N GLU A 243 4.64 7.85 -4.24
CA GLU A 243 3.35 7.88 -3.56
C GLU A 243 3.36 8.57 -2.17
N THR A 244 2.23 9.07 -1.66
CA THR A 244 0.97 9.38 -2.36
C THR A 244 0.83 10.89 -2.48
N PHE A 245 0.44 11.38 -3.67
CA PHE A 245 0.13 12.80 -3.88
C PHE A 245 -1.35 13.07 -3.62
N SER A 246 -1.64 13.90 -2.63
CA SER A 246 -3.00 14.23 -2.20
C SER A 246 -3.26 15.74 -2.24
N ASN A 247 -4.54 16.15 -2.26
CA ASN A 247 -4.93 17.55 -2.39
C ASN A 247 -5.06 18.28 -1.03
N GLU A 248 -5.20 17.55 0.08
CA GLU A 248 -5.36 18.14 1.40
C GLU A 248 -4.11 18.94 1.79
N PHE A 249 -4.30 20.20 2.18
CA PHE A 249 -3.24 21.20 2.43
C PHE A 249 -2.21 20.81 3.51
N VAL A 250 -2.51 19.76 4.29
CA VAL A 250 -1.66 19.19 5.36
C VAL A 250 -0.77 18.04 4.87
N SER A 251 -0.95 17.58 3.62
CA SER A 251 -0.20 16.45 3.04
C SER A 251 1.05 16.86 2.27
N GLN A 252 1.21 18.15 1.96
CA GLN A 252 2.39 18.70 1.28
C GLN A 252 3.34 19.38 2.28
N ALA A 253 4.62 19.43 1.91
CA ALA A 253 5.61 20.25 2.61
C ALA A 253 5.27 21.75 2.55
N TRP A 254 5.69 22.52 3.56
CA TRP A 254 5.48 23.97 3.57
C TRP A 254 6.24 24.70 2.45
N ASP A 255 7.36 24.14 1.99
CA ASP A 255 8.11 24.60 0.80
C ASP A 255 7.27 24.58 -0.50
N PHE A 256 6.20 23.77 -0.56
CA PHE A 256 5.24 23.74 -1.68
C PHE A 256 4.05 24.69 -1.48
N PHE A 257 4.07 25.52 -0.44
CA PHE A 257 3.00 26.47 -0.09
C PHE A 257 1.60 25.83 0.05
N SER A 258 1.57 24.55 0.45
CA SER A 258 0.36 23.71 0.50
C SER A 258 -0.41 23.62 -0.84
N ASP A 259 0.26 23.80 -1.98
CA ASP A 259 -0.32 23.59 -3.31
C ASP A 259 0.16 22.26 -3.90
N ALA A 260 -0.78 21.32 -4.07
CA ALA A 260 -0.51 20.01 -4.65
C ALA A 260 0.03 20.09 -6.09
N THR A 261 -0.27 21.15 -6.85
CA THR A 261 0.29 21.34 -8.20
C THR A 261 1.78 21.68 -8.16
N SER A 262 2.19 22.50 -7.19
CA SER A 262 3.57 22.88 -6.93
C SER A 262 4.38 21.70 -6.37
N GLU A 263 3.79 20.86 -5.52
CA GLU A 263 4.38 19.59 -5.09
C GLU A 263 4.67 18.69 -6.30
N ILE A 264 3.64 18.38 -7.12
CA ILE A 264 3.79 17.54 -8.32
C ILE A 264 4.88 18.08 -9.27
N ASN A 265 4.92 19.40 -9.51
CA ASN A 265 5.95 20.05 -10.32
C ASN A 265 7.37 19.80 -9.77
N SER A 266 7.58 19.93 -8.46
CA SER A 266 8.90 19.75 -7.84
C SER A 266 9.39 18.30 -7.86
N TYR A 267 8.50 17.30 -7.81
CA TYR A 267 8.91 15.90 -7.97
C TYR A 267 9.22 15.59 -9.44
N ILE A 268 8.35 15.95 -10.38
CA ILE A 268 8.55 15.63 -11.80
C ILE A 268 9.76 16.37 -12.38
N GLN A 269 9.84 17.70 -12.22
CA GLN A 269 10.93 18.50 -12.77
C GLN A 269 12.22 18.45 -11.92
N GLY A 270 12.11 18.12 -10.63
CA GLY A 270 13.26 18.09 -9.72
C GLY A 270 13.97 16.74 -9.63
N THR A 271 13.29 15.62 -9.88
CA THR A 271 13.88 14.27 -9.77
C THR A 271 13.59 13.32 -10.93
N ASP A 272 12.96 13.79 -12.01
CA ASP A 272 12.69 13.00 -13.24
C ASP A 272 11.93 11.69 -12.95
N ILE A 273 10.90 11.72 -12.10
CA ILE A 273 10.11 10.53 -11.79
C ILE A 273 9.20 10.11 -12.97
N ASP A 274 9.05 8.80 -13.18
CA ASP A 274 8.34 8.26 -14.33
C ASP A 274 6.81 8.25 -14.11
N GLY A 275 6.35 8.27 -12.86
CA GLY A 275 4.93 8.39 -12.53
C GLY A 275 4.61 8.85 -11.11
N VAL A 276 3.39 9.35 -10.94
CA VAL A 276 2.81 9.74 -9.64
C VAL A 276 1.64 8.82 -9.29
N ILE A 277 1.60 8.37 -8.03
CA ILE A 277 0.46 7.66 -7.47
C ILE A 277 -0.36 8.67 -6.64
N THR A 278 -1.63 8.85 -7.00
CA THR A 278 -2.48 9.91 -6.44
C THR A 278 -3.92 9.44 -6.26
N ASP A 279 -4.56 9.94 -5.20
CA ASP A 279 -5.99 9.79 -4.94
C ASP A 279 -6.85 10.91 -5.56
N PHE A 280 -6.23 11.91 -6.20
CA PHE A 280 -6.88 13.01 -6.93
C PHE A 280 -6.32 13.17 -8.36
N GLN A 281 -6.63 12.21 -9.22
CA GLN A 281 -6.07 12.11 -10.59
C GLN A 281 -6.30 13.38 -11.43
N LYS A 282 -7.38 14.11 -11.17
CA LYS A 282 -7.70 15.40 -11.80
C LYS A 282 -6.62 16.46 -11.62
N THR A 283 -5.97 16.50 -10.45
CA THR A 283 -4.92 17.48 -10.14
C THR A 283 -3.67 17.19 -10.95
N ALA A 284 -3.22 15.92 -10.96
CA ALA A 284 -2.08 15.50 -11.76
C ALA A 284 -2.35 15.65 -13.28
N ASN A 285 -3.55 15.30 -13.75
CA ASN A 285 -3.88 15.45 -15.18
C ASN A 285 -4.01 16.92 -15.60
N ARG A 286 -4.43 17.82 -14.70
CA ARG A 286 -4.38 19.27 -14.93
C ARG A 286 -2.93 19.76 -15.06
N TYR A 287 -2.02 19.28 -14.20
CA TYR A 287 -0.59 19.60 -14.29
C TYR A 287 -0.01 19.23 -15.65
N ARG A 288 -0.21 17.98 -16.13
CA ARG A 288 0.37 17.50 -17.40
C ARG A 288 -0.07 18.25 -18.67
N LYS A 289 -1.18 18.99 -18.58
CA LYS A 289 -1.76 19.79 -19.66
C LYS A 289 -1.35 21.25 -19.61
N HIS A 290 -0.56 21.67 -18.61
CA HIS A 290 -0.15 23.04 -18.44
C HIS A 290 1.03 23.42 -19.34
N THR A 291 0.91 24.55 -20.04
CA THR A 291 1.94 25.05 -20.97
C THR A 291 3.13 25.71 -20.28
N SER A 292 2.98 26.15 -19.04
CA SER A 292 4.01 26.90 -18.32
C SER A 292 4.63 26.03 -17.24
N LEU A 293 5.67 25.30 -17.61
CA LEU A 293 6.60 24.65 -16.69
C LEU A 293 7.41 25.74 -16.00
N HIS A 294 6.97 26.15 -14.80
CA HIS A 294 7.69 27.11 -13.99
C HIS A 294 8.82 26.40 -13.23
N ALA A 295 9.93 27.11 -13.01
CA ALA A 295 11.04 26.61 -12.21
C ALA A 295 10.53 26.03 -10.89
N SER A 296 10.99 24.82 -10.54
CA SER A 296 10.72 24.20 -9.26
C SER A 296 11.12 25.15 -8.13
N CYS A 297 10.31 25.18 -7.06
CA CYS A 297 10.73 25.88 -5.86
C CYS A 297 12.02 25.24 -5.33
N SER A 298 12.96 26.04 -4.85
CA SER A 298 14.19 25.53 -4.25
C SER A 298 13.85 24.70 -3.02
N ASN A 299 13.91 23.37 -3.15
CA ASN A 299 13.61 22.44 -2.06
C ASN A 299 14.52 22.75 -0.85
N GLY A 300 13.93 22.85 0.35
CA GLY A 300 14.63 23.24 1.58
C GLY A 300 14.98 24.73 1.67
N GLY A 301 14.56 25.53 0.69
CA GLY A 301 14.73 26.98 0.70
C GLY A 301 14.00 27.66 1.87
N LEU A 302 12.88 27.08 2.33
CA LEU A 302 12.16 27.63 3.49
C LEU A 302 12.83 27.23 4.82
N PHE A 303 13.39 26.01 4.92
CA PHE A 303 14.14 25.55 6.09
C PHE A 303 15.35 26.45 6.39
N GLY A 304 16.07 26.88 5.34
CA GLY A 304 17.19 27.82 5.46
C GLY A 304 16.83 29.22 5.98
N LEU A 305 15.56 29.59 6.00
CA LEU A 305 15.06 30.88 6.52
C LEU A 305 14.65 30.82 8.00
N ILE A 306 14.61 29.63 8.61
CA ILE A 306 14.24 29.47 10.02
C ILE A 306 15.33 30.06 10.92
N SER A 307 14.94 31.00 11.78
CA SER A 307 15.87 31.58 12.75
C SER A 307 16.31 30.56 13.81
N LYS A 308 17.59 30.59 14.23
CA LYS A 308 18.23 29.53 15.03
C LYS A 308 17.48 29.08 16.29
N GLY A 309 16.72 29.98 16.94
CA GLY A 309 15.93 29.65 18.14
C GLY A 309 14.63 28.87 17.87
N TYR A 310 14.24 28.74 16.60
CA TYR A 310 13.03 28.04 16.15
C TYR A 310 13.35 26.90 15.18
N LEU A 311 14.63 26.56 14.99
CA LEU A 311 15.00 25.37 14.22
C LEU A 311 14.45 24.13 14.92
N PRO A 312 13.76 23.22 14.21
CA PRO A 312 13.39 21.94 14.77
C PRO A 312 14.65 21.13 15.11
N PRO A 313 14.55 20.13 16.01
CA PRO A 313 15.65 19.21 16.28
C PRO A 313 16.21 18.61 14.99
N ALA A 314 17.53 18.39 14.94
CA ALA A 314 18.14 17.74 13.80
C ALA A 314 17.59 16.31 13.65
N ALA A 315 16.93 16.03 12.53
CA ALA A 315 16.48 14.68 12.19
C ALA A 315 17.69 13.78 11.95
N ALA A 316 17.57 12.49 12.30
CA ALA A 316 18.55 11.49 11.89
C ALA A 316 18.52 11.32 10.36
N PRO A 317 19.66 11.06 9.70
CA PRO A 317 19.66 10.68 8.29
C PRO A 317 18.79 9.44 8.06
N LEU A 318 18.01 9.43 6.98
CA LEU A 318 17.27 8.24 6.57
C LEU A 318 18.26 7.10 6.22
N PRO A 319 17.97 5.84 6.57
CA PRO A 319 18.83 4.71 6.23
C PRO A 319 18.90 4.50 4.71
N PRO A 320 19.98 3.88 4.20
CA PRO A 320 20.01 3.36 2.83
C PRO A 320 19.15 2.09 2.75
N LEU A 321 18.45 1.88 1.63
CA LEU A 321 17.90 0.56 1.31
C LEU A 321 19.03 -0.48 1.24
N SER A 322 18.85 -1.58 1.96
CA SER A 322 19.84 -2.64 2.18
C SER A 322 19.35 -3.99 1.66
N ASP A 323 20.30 -4.89 1.40
CA ASP A 323 20.03 -6.23 0.86
C ASP A 323 19.05 -7.01 1.77
N SER A 324 19.18 -6.86 3.09
CA SER A 324 18.29 -7.47 4.08
C SER A 324 16.82 -7.06 3.97
N GLU A 325 16.52 -5.89 3.40
CA GLU A 325 15.17 -5.38 3.19
C GLU A 325 14.59 -5.84 1.83
N VAL A 326 15.44 -6.26 0.90
CA VAL A 326 15.06 -6.71 -0.46
C VAL A 326 14.92 -8.24 -0.58
N ILE A 327 15.39 -9.03 0.41
CA ILE A 327 15.39 -10.51 0.32
C ILE A 327 13.98 -11.11 0.51
N GLU A 328 13.30 -11.30 -0.61
CA GLU A 328 12.21 -12.25 -0.77
C GLU A 328 12.73 -13.66 -1.15
N ALA A 329 12.66 -14.66 -0.25
CA ALA A 329 13.03 -16.09 -0.49
C ALA A 329 11.79 -17.00 -0.77
N PRO A 330 11.85 -18.24 -1.32
CA PRO A 330 10.74 -18.93 -2.05
C PRO A 330 9.33 -19.13 -1.41
N LEU A 331 8.24 -18.80 -2.16
CA LEU A 331 6.84 -19.04 -1.78
C LEU A 331 6.56 -20.55 -1.63
N PRO A 332 5.76 -20.98 -0.64
CA PRO A 332 5.30 -22.36 -0.54
C PRO A 332 4.28 -22.72 -1.65
N PRO A 333 4.35 -23.95 -2.20
CA PRO A 333 3.38 -24.44 -3.19
C PRO A 333 2.00 -24.73 -2.56
N VAL A 334 0.93 -24.48 -3.33
CA VAL A 334 -0.46 -24.62 -2.85
C VAL A 334 -0.86 -26.07 -2.60
N SER A 335 -1.35 -26.34 -1.40
CA SER A 335 -2.09 -27.56 -1.07
C SER A 335 -3.54 -27.40 -1.52
N LYS A 336 -4.08 -28.32 -2.34
CA LYS A 336 -5.51 -28.32 -2.66
C LYS A 336 -6.32 -28.61 -1.38
N GLY A 337 -7.13 -27.65 -0.95
CA GLY A 337 -8.01 -27.80 0.21
C GLY A 337 -8.98 -28.97 0.04
N VAL A 338 -9.08 -29.82 1.06
CA VAL A 338 -10.08 -30.89 1.15
C VAL A 338 -11.41 -30.29 1.60
N GLN A 339 -12.51 -30.68 0.95
CA GLN A 339 -13.85 -30.24 1.35
C GLN A 339 -14.15 -30.59 2.81
N ALA A 340 -14.68 -29.62 3.55
CA ALA A 340 -15.23 -29.86 4.88
C ALA A 340 -16.50 -30.72 4.79
N SER A 341 -16.46 -31.93 5.35
CA SER A 341 -17.65 -32.75 5.57
C SER A 341 -18.41 -32.28 6.82
N SER A 342 -19.73 -32.13 6.68
CA SER A 342 -20.63 -31.61 7.72
C SER A 342 -20.69 -32.48 8.99
N PRO A 343 -21.03 -31.91 10.16
CA PRO A 343 -21.08 -32.64 11.43
C PRO A 343 -22.31 -33.57 11.54
N ALA A 344 -22.14 -34.68 12.26
CA ALA A 344 -23.23 -35.57 12.67
C ALA A 344 -23.80 -35.17 14.05
N PRO A 345 -25.05 -35.55 14.40
CA PRO A 345 -25.81 -34.90 15.47
C PRO A 345 -25.46 -35.37 16.90
N GLU A 346 -25.81 -34.53 17.87
CA GLU A 346 -25.69 -34.80 19.31
C GLU A 346 -26.63 -35.91 19.82
N THR A 347 -26.13 -36.71 20.77
CA THR A 347 -26.95 -37.32 21.83
C THR A 347 -26.18 -37.35 23.14
N ASN A 348 -26.82 -36.90 24.22
CA ASN A 348 -26.36 -36.86 25.62
C ASN A 348 -27.35 -37.66 26.49
N PRO A 349 -27.10 -37.92 27.80
CA PRO A 349 -25.83 -37.94 28.55
C PRO A 349 -25.65 -39.23 29.39
N GLY A 350 -24.50 -39.43 30.04
CA GLY A 350 -24.43 -40.41 31.15
C GLY A 350 -23.08 -40.76 31.77
N THR A 351 -23.02 -40.63 33.10
CA THR A 351 -22.13 -41.35 34.06
C THR A 351 -20.69 -40.85 34.28
N GLN A 352 -20.46 -40.30 35.48
CA GLN A 352 -19.15 -40.10 36.13
C GLN A 352 -18.69 -41.43 36.79
N PRO A 353 -17.39 -41.66 37.08
CA PRO A 353 -16.88 -41.25 38.40
C PRO A 353 -15.38 -40.92 38.54
N LYS A 354 -15.08 -40.05 39.53
CA LYS A 354 -13.94 -40.03 40.50
C LYS A 354 -12.52 -40.48 40.09
N GLY A 355 -11.49 -39.69 40.48
CA GLY A 355 -10.17 -40.29 40.78
C GLY A 355 -8.91 -39.41 40.90
N ASN A 356 -8.85 -38.49 41.87
CA ASN A 356 -7.65 -37.98 42.59
C ASN A 356 -6.20 -37.94 42.01
N ALA A 357 -5.57 -36.79 42.33
CA ALA A 357 -4.19 -36.60 42.84
C ALA A 357 -3.06 -36.14 41.89
N GLN A 358 -2.58 -34.92 42.15
CA GLN A 358 -1.17 -34.52 41.95
C GLN A 358 -0.33 -34.88 43.20
N PRO A 359 1.01 -34.87 43.05
CA PRO A 359 1.83 -34.15 44.02
C PRO A 359 2.89 -33.22 43.40
N LYS A 360 3.34 -32.23 44.19
CA LYS A 360 4.40 -31.24 43.84
C LYS A 360 5.75 -31.60 44.48
N VAL A 361 6.83 -31.55 43.67
CA VAL A 361 8.16 -30.89 43.90
C VAL A 361 9.03 -31.29 45.12
N ILE A 362 10.35 -30.96 45.03
CA ILE A 362 11.45 -30.96 46.04
C ILE A 362 12.33 -32.25 45.99
N ALA A 363 13.68 -32.23 45.88
CA ALA A 363 14.68 -31.17 45.68
C ALA A 363 16.02 -31.72 45.08
N CYS A 364 17.00 -30.82 44.86
CA CYS A 364 18.27 -31.01 44.15
C CYS A 364 19.33 -31.89 44.84
N PHE A 365 20.28 -32.40 44.04
CA PHE A 365 21.70 -32.51 44.41
C PHE A 365 22.61 -32.18 43.20
N PHE A 366 23.75 -31.54 43.45
CA PHE A 366 24.72 -31.08 42.44
C PHE A 366 25.80 -32.12 42.13
N LEU A 367 26.34 -32.13 40.89
CA LEU A 367 27.79 -31.96 40.63
C LEU A 367 28.13 -31.91 39.12
N SER A 368 28.90 -30.88 38.73
CA SER A 368 29.84 -30.76 37.57
C SER A 368 29.59 -31.60 36.29
N SER A 369 29.54 -31.02 35.09
CA SER A 369 30.65 -30.23 34.51
C SER A 369 30.27 -29.59 33.15
N LEU A 370 31.20 -28.79 32.58
CA LEU A 370 31.11 -28.00 31.33
C LEU A 370 30.21 -26.75 31.37
N ALA A 371 30.82 -25.61 31.71
CA ALA A 371 30.30 -24.30 31.37
C ALA A 371 30.70 -23.94 29.93
N VAL A 372 29.74 -23.99 29.00
CA VAL A 372 29.82 -23.27 27.72
C VAL A 372 29.20 -21.89 27.94
N LEU A 373 29.87 -20.84 27.49
CA LEU A 373 29.42 -19.46 27.65
C LEU A 373 28.11 -19.23 26.85
N CYS A 374 26.99 -19.08 27.56
CA CYS A 374 25.78 -18.51 26.98
C CYS A 374 25.98 -17.01 26.76
N ASN A 375 26.19 -16.60 25.50
CA ASN A 375 25.78 -15.27 25.06
C ASN A 375 24.31 -15.35 24.63
N PHE A 376 23.48 -14.47 25.18
CA PHE A 376 22.16 -14.23 24.65
C PHE A 376 22.27 -13.48 23.32
N SER A 377 21.78 -14.08 22.25
CA SER A 377 21.18 -13.36 21.12
C SER A 377 19.83 -13.98 20.82
N TYR A 378 18.77 -13.22 21.10
CA TYR A 378 17.43 -13.48 20.60
C TYR A 378 17.41 -13.10 19.12
N SER A 379 17.50 -14.08 18.22
CA SER A 379 17.39 -13.85 16.77
C SER A 379 17.13 -15.16 16.03
N ASP A 380 15.99 -15.78 16.29
CA ASP A 380 15.50 -16.92 15.51
C ASP A 380 13.97 -17.01 15.61
N LEU A 381 13.24 -16.32 14.71
CA LEU A 381 11.91 -16.71 14.15
C LEU A 381 11.32 -15.69 13.13
N SER A 382 12.07 -15.23 12.11
CA SER A 382 11.46 -14.54 10.95
C SER A 382 12.37 -14.57 9.72
N ALA A 383 12.12 -15.52 8.82
CA ALA A 383 12.78 -15.59 7.51
C ALA A 383 11.89 -16.39 6.54
N THR A 384 10.75 -15.78 6.13
CA THR A 384 9.61 -16.38 5.38
C THR A 384 8.76 -15.33 4.61
N LYS A 385 8.37 -15.41 3.31
CA LYS A 385 9.04 -15.92 2.07
C LYS A 385 8.19 -15.72 0.75
N ARG A 386 8.60 -14.76 -0.13
CA ARG A 386 8.29 -14.51 -1.58
C ARG A 386 6.90 -14.06 -2.10
N CYS A 387 6.99 -13.52 -3.32
CA CYS A 387 6.07 -12.99 -4.33
C CYS A 387 4.95 -13.91 -4.87
N PHE A 388 3.84 -13.35 -5.43
CA PHE A 388 3.46 -13.43 -6.89
C PHE A 388 1.95 -13.20 -7.31
N LEU A 389 1.74 -12.89 -8.62
CA LEU A 389 0.57 -13.08 -9.55
C LEU A 389 -0.77 -12.26 -9.45
N LEU A 390 -1.60 -11.97 -10.49
CA LEU A 390 -1.56 -11.95 -11.99
C LEU A 390 -2.91 -11.43 -12.57
N VAL A 391 -2.89 -10.66 -13.67
CA VAL A 391 -4.09 -10.33 -14.49
C VAL A 391 -3.80 -10.26 -15.99
N SER A 392 -4.78 -10.53 -16.87
CA SER A 392 -4.68 -10.23 -18.32
C SER A 392 -5.82 -9.36 -18.85
N THR A 393 -5.46 -8.21 -19.44
CA THR A 393 -6.31 -7.46 -20.38
C THR A 393 -5.49 -6.53 -21.31
N SER A 394 -4.97 -7.12 -22.39
CA SER A 394 -4.63 -6.47 -23.68
C SER A 394 -3.94 -5.10 -23.73
N LEU A 395 -3.17 -4.75 -22.71
CA LEU A 395 -1.81 -4.16 -22.79
C LEU A 395 -1.16 -4.41 -21.40
N PHE A 396 0.15 -4.26 -21.28
CA PHE A 396 0.93 -4.83 -20.16
C PHE A 396 0.38 -4.42 -18.77
N PRO A 397 -0.08 -5.38 -17.95
CA PRO A 397 -0.44 -5.12 -16.56
C PRO A 397 0.82 -5.04 -15.70
N LEU A 398 0.78 -4.18 -14.70
CA LEU A 398 1.79 -4.04 -13.66
C LEU A 398 1.33 -4.82 -12.41
N LEU A 399 2.25 -5.52 -11.76
CA LEU A 399 2.01 -6.26 -10.52
C LEU A 399 2.92 -5.70 -9.43
N PHE A 400 2.34 -5.24 -8.32
CA PHE A 400 3.10 -4.80 -7.15
C PHE A 400 3.39 -6.00 -6.24
N LEU A 401 4.63 -6.06 -5.78
CA LEU A 401 5.12 -6.89 -4.70
C LEU A 401 5.43 -5.98 -3.51
N ASP A 402 4.84 -6.30 -2.36
CA ASP A 402 5.17 -5.76 -1.03
C ASP A 402 6.26 -6.65 -0.39
#